data_AF-A0A0N4V877-F1
#
_entry.id   AF-A0A0N4V877-F1
#
_cell.length_a   1.000
_cell.length_b   1.000
_cell.length_c   1.000
_cell.angle_alpha   90.00
_cell.angle_beta   90.00
_cell.angle_gamma   90.00
#
_symmetry.space_group_name_H-M   'P 1'
#
loop_
_entity.id
_entity.type
_entity.pdbx_description
1 polymer ?
#
loop_
_entity_poly.entity_id
_entity_poly.type
_entity_poly.pdbx_seq_one_letter_code
_entity_poly.pdbx_strand_id
1 'polypeptide(L)'
;MKFHYVRITLHDFISSKVLRPKVRTRKFSYTRLIIPVKNLVCCPDCGSFHEPHTICGTCYEEVRKKTNEMKKTFMNYNPYMGEKQQIPDASLEVWRGKRIVEAKKPQESWFRKIYRHESNE
;
A
#
# COMPACT_ATOMS: atom_id res chain seq x y z
N MET A 1 -16.55 11.07 -39.48
CA MET A 1 -15.54 10.42 -38.62
C MET A 1 -14.87 9.32 -39.44
N LYS A 2 -13.60 9.49 -39.82
CA LYS A 2 -12.86 8.46 -40.59
C LYS A 2 -12.15 7.54 -39.60
N PHE A 3 -12.65 6.31 -39.48
CA PHE A 3 -11.97 5.26 -38.74
C PHE A 3 -10.79 4.76 -39.58
N HIS A 4 -9.56 5.06 -39.13
CA HIS A 4 -8.36 4.47 -39.68
C HIS A 4 -8.20 3.06 -39.11
N TYR A 5 -8.65 2.06 -39.87
CA TYR A 5 -8.32 0.67 -39.58
C TYR A 5 -6.92 0.38 -40.12
N VAL A 6 -6.00 0.00 -39.23
CA VAL A 6 -4.69 -0.53 -39.62
C VAL A 6 -4.93 -1.92 -40.23
N ARG A 7 -4.76 -2.02 -41.55
CA ARG A 7 -4.83 -3.27 -42.30
C ARG A 7 -3.58 -4.07 -41.98
N ILE A 8 -3.68 -5.04 -41.07
CA ILE A 8 -2.63 -6.04 -40.87
C ILE A 8 -2.69 -6.96 -42.09
N THR A 9 -1.65 -6.95 -42.90
CA THR A 9 -1.56 -7.75 -44.14
C THR A 9 -1.02 -9.14 -43.80
N LEU A 10 -1.31 -10.16 -44.62
CA LEU A 10 -0.79 -11.53 -44.43
C LEU A 10 0.75 -11.63 -44.38
N HIS A 11 1.47 -10.57 -44.79
CA HIS A 11 2.92 -10.43 -44.62
C HIS A 11 3.36 -10.26 -43.16
N ASP A 12 2.43 -9.95 -42.25
CA ASP A 12 2.68 -9.77 -40.83
C ASP A 12 2.68 -11.09 -40.05
N PHE A 13 2.43 -12.22 -40.73
CA PHE A 13 2.54 -13.56 -40.16
C PHE A 13 4.02 -13.97 -40.10
N ILE A 14 4.55 -14.18 -38.89
CA ILE A 14 5.95 -14.61 -38.67
C ILE A 14 6.18 -15.95 -39.39
N SER A 15 6.74 -15.87 -40.60
CA SER A 15 6.76 -16.96 -41.58
C SER A 15 7.67 -18.14 -41.21
N SER A 16 8.52 -18.03 -40.17
CA SER A 16 9.41 -19.13 -39.78
C SER A 16 9.77 -19.14 -38.29
N LYS A 17 10.01 -20.34 -37.77
CA LYS A 17 10.48 -20.54 -36.40
C LYS A 17 11.87 -19.92 -36.25
N VAL A 18 12.00 -18.91 -35.38
CA VAL A 18 13.28 -18.26 -35.12
C VAL A 18 14.29 -19.27 -34.56
N LEU A 19 15.51 -19.26 -35.09
CA LEU A 19 16.61 -20.11 -34.63
C LEU A 19 16.86 -19.93 -33.13
N ARG A 20 17.03 -21.05 -32.41
CA ARG A 20 17.26 -21.04 -30.94
C ARG A 20 18.42 -20.12 -30.51
N PRO A 21 19.58 -20.06 -31.22
CA PRO A 21 20.65 -19.13 -30.90
C PRO A 21 20.20 -17.66 -31.02
N LYS A 22 19.42 -17.31 -32.04
CA LYS A 22 18.90 -15.95 -32.26
C LYS A 22 17.88 -15.54 -31.19
N VAL A 23 17.09 -16.49 -30.68
CA VAL A 23 16.22 -16.25 -29.52
C VAL A 23 17.05 -16.01 -28.27
N ARG A 24 18.11 -16.82 -28.04
CA ARG A 24 18.99 -16.69 -26.87
C ARG A 24 19.68 -15.33 -26.84
N THR A 25 20.30 -14.89 -27.95
CA THR A 25 20.99 -13.60 -28.01
C THR A 25 20.05 -12.42 -27.81
N ARG A 26 18.82 -12.49 -28.31
CA ARG A 26 17.79 -11.45 -28.07
C ARG A 26 17.27 -11.43 -26.64
N LYS A 27 17.20 -12.58 -25.96
CA LYS A 27 16.76 -12.68 -24.56
C LYS A 27 17.82 -12.18 -23.59
N PHE A 28 19.07 -12.55 -23.81
CA PHE A 28 20.21 -12.24 -22.94
C PHE A 28 21.07 -11.08 -23.49
N SER A 29 20.46 -10.15 -24.24
CA SER A 29 21.15 -8.92 -24.62
C SER A 29 21.40 -8.07 -23.38
N TYR A 30 22.51 -7.31 -23.36
CA TYR A 30 22.89 -6.47 -22.21
C TYR A 30 21.76 -5.54 -21.72
N THR A 31 20.94 -5.03 -22.64
CA THR A 31 19.77 -4.19 -22.37
C THR A 31 18.62 -4.87 -21.63
N ARG A 32 18.59 -6.20 -21.59
CA ARG A 32 17.52 -7.01 -20.96
C ARG A 32 18.00 -7.77 -19.72
N LEU A 33 19.25 -7.60 -19.34
CA LEU A 33 19.79 -8.22 -18.13
C LEU A 33 19.27 -7.47 -16.91
N ILE A 34 18.96 -8.23 -15.86
CA ILE A 34 18.59 -7.66 -14.56
C ILE A 34 19.85 -7.04 -13.97
N ILE A 35 19.79 -5.76 -13.63
CA ILE A 35 20.90 -5.02 -13.04
C ILE A 35 20.77 -5.14 -11.52
N PRO A 36 21.83 -5.52 -10.79
CA PRO A 36 21.77 -5.59 -9.34
C PRO A 36 21.59 -4.20 -8.73
N VAL A 37 20.68 -4.08 -7.77
CA VAL A 37 20.46 -2.86 -6.99
C VAL A 37 21.60 -2.70 -5.99
N LYS A 38 22.29 -1.56 -6.02
CA LYS A 38 23.45 -1.28 -5.15
C LYS A 38 23.11 -0.41 -3.94
N ASN A 39 21.98 0.29 -3.99
CA ASN A 39 21.62 1.32 -3.03
C ASN A 39 20.64 0.78 -1.97
N LEU A 40 20.97 -0.35 -1.37
CA LEU A 40 20.17 -0.88 -0.26
C LEU A 40 20.72 -0.36 1.06
N VAL A 41 19.84 0.14 1.91
CA VAL A 41 20.16 0.63 3.25
C VAL A 41 19.54 -0.28 4.30
N CYS A 42 20.21 -0.40 5.45
CA CYS A 42 19.71 -1.16 6.59
C CYS A 42 18.74 -0.30 7.41
N CYS A 43 17.55 -0.82 7.70
CA CYS A 43 16.56 -0.13 8.53
C CYS A 43 17.10 0.02 9.97
N PRO A 44 17.04 1.22 10.57
CA PRO A 44 17.54 1.45 11.92
C PRO A 44 16.70 0.73 13.00
N ASP A 45 15.42 0.45 12.73
CA ASP A 45 14.51 -0.13 13.73
C ASP A 45 14.55 -1.67 13.74
N CYS A 46 14.47 -2.30 12.56
CA CYS A 46 14.35 -3.76 12.44
C CYS A 46 15.53 -4.45 11.76
N GLY A 47 16.48 -3.70 11.19
CA GLY A 47 17.65 -4.25 10.50
C GLY A 47 17.40 -4.86 9.12
N SER A 48 16.18 -4.77 8.57
CA SER A 48 15.89 -5.25 7.21
C SER A 48 16.41 -4.28 6.14
N PHE A 49 16.78 -4.79 4.97
CA PHE A 49 17.22 -3.96 3.85
C PHE A 49 16.04 -3.35 3.09
N HIS A 50 16.12 -2.06 2.81
CA HIS A 50 15.16 -1.36 1.95
C HIS A 50 15.87 -0.30 1.09
N GLU A 51 15.14 0.27 0.13
CA GLU A 51 15.65 1.39 -0.65
C GLU A 51 15.61 2.70 0.17
N PRO A 52 16.59 3.60 0.03
CA PRO A 52 16.72 4.80 0.85
C PRO A 52 15.56 5.79 0.69
N HIS A 53 14.88 5.79 -0.45
CA HIS A 53 13.75 6.67 -0.74
C HIS A 53 12.39 6.03 -0.41
N THR A 54 12.39 4.87 0.23
CA THR A 54 11.20 4.09 0.54
C THR A 54 11.19 3.75 2.03
N ILE A 55 10.02 3.76 2.66
CA ILE A 55 9.87 3.28 4.04
C ILE A 55 10.17 1.79 4.13
N CYS A 56 10.66 1.33 5.28
CA CYS A 56 10.91 -0.08 5.52
C CYS A 56 9.62 -0.89 5.40
N GLY A 57 9.61 -1.89 4.50
CA GLY A 57 8.43 -2.70 4.22
C GLY A 57 7.99 -3.57 5.41
N THR A 58 8.94 -4.11 6.19
CA THR A 58 8.63 -4.93 7.38
C THR A 58 8.01 -4.08 8.49
N CYS A 59 8.62 -2.94 8.83
CA CYS A 59 8.07 -2.01 9.82
C CYS A 59 6.69 -1.50 9.38
N TYR A 60 6.53 -1.13 8.10
CA TYR A 60 5.25 -0.65 7.60
C TYR A 60 4.15 -1.70 7.67
N GLU A 61 4.46 -2.97 7.40
CA GLU A 61 3.47 -4.05 7.45
C GLU A 61 2.92 -4.26 8.88
N GLU A 62 3.74 -4.09 9.92
CA GLU A 62 3.27 -4.11 11.30
C GLU A 62 2.31 -2.95 11.60
N VAL A 63 2.67 -1.74 11.19
CA VAL A 63 1.79 -0.56 11.34
C VAL A 63 0.48 -0.75 10.57
N ARG A 64 0.55 -1.31 9.36
CA ARG A 64 -0.61 -1.60 8.52
C ARG A 64 -1.56 -2.60 9.17
N LYS A 65 -1.04 -3.68 9.75
CA LYS A 65 -1.86 -4.66 10.48
C LYS A 65 -2.60 -4.02 11.65
N LYS A 66 -1.90 -3.22 12.46
CA LYS A 66 -2.49 -2.51 13.62
C LYS A 66 -3.54 -1.50 13.21
N THR A 67 -3.24 -0.66 12.22
CA THR A 67 -4.21 0.32 11.71
C THR A 67 -5.42 -0.36 11.08
N ASN A 68 -5.27 -1.53 10.46
CA ASN A 68 -6.41 -2.31 9.98
C ASN A 68 -7.24 -2.91 11.11
N GLU A 69 -6.63 -3.39 12.21
CA GLU A 69 -7.36 -3.82 13.41
C GLU A 69 -8.17 -2.66 14.00
N MET A 70 -7.58 -1.47 14.11
CA MET A 70 -8.28 -0.25 14.56
C MET A 70 -9.40 0.14 13.61
N LYS A 71 -9.17 0.12 12.29
CA LYS A 71 -10.22 0.41 11.29
C LYS A 71 -11.39 -0.55 11.43
N LYS A 72 -11.16 -1.84 11.70
CA LYS A 72 -12.23 -2.81 11.94
C LYS A 72 -13.06 -2.45 13.18
N THR A 73 -12.44 -2.01 14.27
CA THR A 73 -13.20 -1.57 15.46
C THR A 73 -14.02 -0.32 15.17
N PHE A 74 -13.45 0.66 14.45
CA PHE A 74 -14.20 1.85 14.01
C PHE A 74 -15.38 1.52 13.08
N MET A 75 -15.19 0.60 12.13
CA MET A 75 -16.24 0.22 11.17
C MET A 75 -17.35 -0.61 11.83
N ASN A 76 -17.02 -1.48 12.78
CA ASN A 76 -18.02 -2.20 13.57
C ASN A 76 -18.83 -1.24 14.45
N TYR A 77 -18.18 -0.18 14.93
CA TYR A 77 -18.83 0.84 15.75
C TYR A 77 -19.74 1.78 14.95
N ASN A 78 -19.34 2.17 13.73
CA ASN A 78 -20.12 3.01 12.84
C ASN A 78 -20.34 2.32 11.49
N PRO A 79 -21.24 1.34 11.43
CA PRO A 79 -21.54 0.63 10.20
C PRO A 79 -22.19 1.58 9.18
N TYR A 80 -21.62 1.62 7.98
CA TYR A 80 -22.13 2.45 6.90
C TYR A 80 -23.36 1.80 6.26
N MET A 81 -24.54 2.39 6.43
CA MET A 81 -25.81 1.88 5.91
C MET A 81 -26.31 2.79 4.79
N GLY A 82 -25.80 2.58 3.56
CA GLY A 82 -26.28 3.30 2.37
C GLY A 82 -25.68 4.69 2.18
N GLU A 83 -26.47 5.76 2.30
CA GLU A 83 -26.01 7.14 2.06
C GLU A 83 -25.56 7.87 3.34
N LYS A 84 -25.80 7.29 4.53
CA LYS A 84 -25.52 7.93 5.81
C LYS A 84 -24.89 6.95 6.79
N GLN A 85 -23.99 7.46 7.61
CA GLN A 85 -23.47 6.77 8.79
C GLN A 85 -24.57 6.72 9.86
N GLN A 86 -24.80 5.55 10.46
CA GLN A 86 -25.72 5.45 11.59
C GLN A 86 -25.13 6.22 12.78
N ILE A 87 -25.97 7.02 13.45
CA ILE A 87 -25.62 7.60 14.74
C ILE A 87 -25.68 6.44 15.75
N PRO A 88 -24.56 5.98 16.32
CA PRO A 88 -24.57 4.86 17.26
C PRO A 88 -25.31 5.27 18.54
N ASP A 89 -25.87 4.29 19.25
CA ASP A 89 -26.63 4.50 20.48
C ASP A 89 -25.91 5.43 21.47
N ALA A 90 -26.69 6.31 22.10
CA ALA A 90 -26.26 7.43 22.95
C ALA A 90 -25.57 7.03 24.28
N SER A 91 -25.26 5.75 24.48
CA SER A 91 -24.73 5.18 25.73
C SER A 91 -23.20 5.24 25.85
N LEU A 92 -22.50 5.86 24.90
CA LEU A 92 -21.04 5.85 24.87
C LEU A 92 -20.44 7.13 25.41
N GLU A 93 -19.43 6.97 26.28
CA GLU A 93 -18.70 8.07 26.88
C GLU A 93 -18.03 8.94 25.80
N VAL A 94 -18.45 10.20 25.77
CA VAL A 94 -17.88 11.25 24.93
C VAL A 94 -16.90 12.03 25.80
N TRP A 95 -15.60 11.97 25.48
CA TRP A 95 -14.59 12.78 26.14
C TRP A 95 -14.21 13.97 25.27
N ARG A 96 -14.51 15.19 25.73
CA ARG A 96 -14.21 16.45 25.02
C ARG A 96 -14.75 16.46 23.57
N GLY A 97 -15.99 16.02 23.38
CA GLY A 97 -16.62 15.95 22.06
C GLY A 97 -16.08 14.86 21.13
N LYS A 98 -15.08 14.08 21.57
CA LYS A 98 -14.50 12.95 20.82
C LYS A 98 -14.99 11.65 21.45
N ARG A 99 -15.35 10.68 20.60
CA ARG A 99 -15.82 9.37 21.07
C ARG A 99 -14.63 8.47 21.41
N ILE A 100 -14.73 7.75 22.52
CA ILE A 100 -13.71 6.80 22.94
C ILE A 100 -14.00 5.46 22.27
N VAL A 101 -13.00 4.89 21.60
CA VAL A 101 -13.06 3.52 21.06
C VAL A 101 -12.08 2.68 21.84
N GLU A 102 -12.58 1.68 22.55
CA GLU A 102 -11.77 0.75 23.31
C GLU A 102 -11.01 -0.20 22.37
N ALA A 103 -9.70 -0.24 22.53
CA ALA A 103 -8.85 -1.20 21.84
C ALA A 103 -8.56 -2.38 22.76
N LYS A 104 -8.64 -3.61 22.24
CA LYS A 104 -8.37 -4.84 23.01
C LYS A 104 -6.90 -5.00 23.42
N LYS A 105 -5.98 -4.31 22.72
CA LYS A 105 -4.54 -4.41 22.94
C LYS A 105 -4.01 -3.11 23.58
N PRO A 106 -3.02 -3.18 24.47
CA PRO A 106 -2.34 -2.00 24.98
C PRO A 106 -1.64 -1.26 23.85
N GLN A 107 -1.63 0.06 23.95
CA GLN A 107 -0.97 0.95 22.99
C GLN A 107 0.56 0.73 23.01
N GLU A 108 1.19 0.65 21.84
CA GLU A 108 2.64 0.50 21.77
C GLU A 108 3.41 1.77 22.12
N SER A 109 4.65 1.58 22.58
CA SER A 109 5.54 2.66 23.05
C SER A 109 5.83 3.74 22.00
N TRP A 110 5.86 3.39 20.71
CA TRP A 110 6.13 4.33 19.62
C TRP A 110 4.89 5.11 19.15
N PHE A 111 3.68 4.73 19.57
CA PHE A 111 2.48 5.52 19.30
C PHE A 111 2.42 6.68 20.31
N ARG A 112 3.02 7.82 19.95
CA ARG A 112 3.06 8.99 20.83
C ARG A 112 1.68 9.61 20.96
N LYS A 113 1.28 9.92 22.19
CA LYS A 113 0.08 10.70 22.48
C LYS A 113 0.35 12.15 22.10
N ILE A 114 -0.20 12.59 20.96
CA ILE A 114 -0.18 14.00 20.58
C ILE A 114 -1.33 14.69 21.31
N TYR A 115 -1.03 15.33 22.43
CA TYR A 115 -1.99 16.22 23.10
C TYR A 115 -1.99 17.55 22.37
N ARG A 116 -2.97 17.77 21.47
CA ARG A 116 -3.23 19.12 20.96
C ARG A 116 -3.92 19.89 22.09
N HIS A 117 -3.24 20.88 22.67
CA HIS A 117 -3.89 21.85 23.57
C HIS A 117 -4.89 22.65 22.73
N GLU A 118 -6.17 22.52 23.03
CA GLU A 118 -7.20 23.41 22.50
C GLU A 118 -7.08 24.72 23.29
N SER A 119 -6.66 25.80 22.62
CA SER A 119 -6.81 27.16 23.13
C SER A 119 -8.31 27.45 23.15
N ASN A 120 -8.90 27.45 24.35
CA ASN A 120 -10.27 27.92 24.57
C ASN A 120 -10.28 29.43 24.27
N GLU A 121 -10.97 29.83 23.22
CA GLU A 121 -11.52 31.17 23.02
C GLU A 121 -13.04 31.07 23.17
#